data_AF-A0A9W9YLU5-F1
#
_entry.id   AF-A0A9W9YLU5-F1
#
_cell.length_a   1.000
_cell.length_b   1.000
_cell.length_c   1.000
_cell.angle_alpha   90.00
_cell.angle_beta   90.00
_cell.angle_gamma   90.00
#
_symmetry.space_group_name_H-M   'P 1'
#
loop_
_entity.id
_entity.type
_entity.pdbx_description
1 polymer ?
#
loop_
_entity_poly.entity_id
_entity_poly.type
_entity_poly.pdbx_seq_one_letter_code
_entity_poly.pdbx_strand_id
1 'polypeptide(L)'
;MTCGDVFYNSISDIMTILQAKRMLEHITLLFVGDISFAGPVKYYVEHKYHTYNDSFNDVAPYIREADISVANMESPFVNKDVYSHMYKGEKPVVLDASPKAAPALSFAGFDAVTLANNHLNDFGSEGANFSIEVLKKTGIKYFGISFGKYDSSQEPLILERHGIKIGFLGYCDSLSVNKNCTEVRMMYDSGPAIYRDGIVTRDVNKLKANVDIVVVFMHYGEERYLGPVPYQHRINKHLMSLGVQIIIGSHPHVIQPHCLHDNKLIAYSLGNFLFYPNRPRGGSDPKVYGRLGMKPNKLAIESFEHFVLENCGDLKASQLLKVIISRNGIVEAKYLPLKIAFDRKAKRIHPEPKKNAKWLTVCEDGDEQCQECHKS
;
A
#
# COMPACT_ATOMS: atom_id res chain seq x y z
N MET A 1 48.25 39.24 -19.11
CA MET A 1 47.11 40.04 -18.61
C MET A 1 45.84 39.47 -19.22
N THR A 2 45.09 38.75 -18.41
CA THR A 2 43.73 38.27 -18.68
C THR A 2 42.73 39.35 -18.28
N CYS A 3 41.71 39.60 -19.10
CA CYS A 3 40.37 39.96 -18.63
C CYS A 3 39.40 39.95 -19.83
N GLY A 4 38.31 39.20 -19.72
CA GLY A 4 37.26 39.23 -20.74
C GLY A 4 36.31 38.04 -20.68
N ASP A 5 35.86 37.64 -19.49
CA ASP A 5 34.68 36.78 -19.37
C ASP A 5 33.46 37.56 -19.82
N VAL A 6 32.83 37.12 -20.92
CA VAL A 6 31.46 37.51 -21.25
C VAL A 6 30.60 36.24 -21.22
N PHE A 7 30.00 36.01 -20.06
CA PHE A 7 28.93 35.04 -19.89
C PHE A 7 27.70 35.51 -20.68
N TYR A 8 27.50 34.98 -21.88
CA TYR A 8 26.16 34.93 -22.49
C TYR A 8 25.51 33.62 -22.02
N ASN A 9 24.81 33.66 -20.89
CA ASN A 9 23.79 32.64 -20.62
C ASN A 9 22.63 32.95 -21.57
N SER A 10 22.37 32.09 -22.55
CA SER A 10 21.21 32.26 -23.41
C SER A 10 19.93 32.14 -22.56
N ILE A 11 18.82 32.75 -23.01
CA ILE A 11 17.52 32.58 -22.33
C ILE A 11 17.17 31.08 -22.19
N SER A 12 17.61 30.26 -23.16
CA SER A 12 17.48 28.80 -23.09
C SER A 12 18.25 28.21 -21.91
N ASP A 13 19.50 28.60 -21.70
CA ASP A 13 20.33 28.08 -20.59
C ASP A 13 19.78 28.50 -19.23
N ILE A 14 19.29 29.74 -19.11
CA ILE A 14 18.64 30.23 -17.89
C ILE A 14 17.34 29.45 -17.64
N MET A 15 16.54 29.21 -18.67
CA MET A 15 15.31 28.42 -18.56
C MET A 15 15.60 26.95 -18.20
N THR A 16 16.66 26.35 -18.76
CA THR A 16 17.10 24.99 -18.41
C THR A 16 17.60 24.91 -16.97
N ILE A 17 18.38 25.90 -16.50
CA ILE A 17 18.83 25.96 -15.11
C ILE A 17 17.65 26.19 -14.15
N LEU A 18 16.70 27.04 -14.51
CA LEU A 18 15.49 27.27 -13.72
C LEU A 18 14.58 26.03 -13.69
N GLN A 19 14.42 25.31 -14.80
CA GLN A 19 13.72 24.02 -14.83
C GLN A 19 14.44 22.97 -13.99
N ALA A 20 15.78 22.88 -14.07
CA ALA A 20 16.57 21.96 -13.26
C ALA A 20 16.49 22.30 -11.76
N LYS A 21 16.52 23.59 -11.39
CA LYS A 21 16.26 24.04 -10.01
C LYS A 21 14.84 23.73 -9.55
N ARG A 22 13.85 23.96 -10.40
CA ARG A 22 12.44 23.65 -10.11
C ARG A 22 12.19 22.14 -9.97
N MET A 23 12.95 21.31 -10.71
CA MET A 23 12.99 19.86 -10.55
C MET A 23 13.69 19.42 -9.25
N LEU A 24 14.68 20.18 -8.76
CA LEU A 24 15.31 19.94 -7.46
C LEU A 24 14.43 20.32 -6.26
N GLU A 25 13.39 21.14 -6.47
CA GLU A 25 12.47 21.57 -5.40
C GLU A 25 11.30 20.62 -5.18
N HIS A 26 11.01 19.74 -6.14
CA HIS A 26 9.86 18.86 -6.11
C HIS A 26 10.23 17.37 -6.10
N ILE A 27 9.39 16.57 -5.47
CA ILE A 27 9.48 15.11 -5.42
C ILE A 27 8.12 14.53 -5.74
N THR A 28 8.13 13.45 -6.52
CA THR A 28 6.96 12.64 -6.82
C THR A 28 6.88 11.45 -5.87
N LEU A 29 5.82 11.43 -5.06
CA LEU A 29 5.42 10.26 -4.29
C LEU A 29 4.36 9.50 -5.07
N LEU A 30 4.44 8.17 -5.12
CA LEU A 30 3.40 7.33 -5.70
C LEU A 30 2.89 6.34 -4.66
N PHE A 31 1.58 6.30 -4.50
CA PHE A 31 0.88 5.41 -3.59
C PHE A 31 -0.05 4.48 -4.34
N VAL A 32 -0.08 3.23 -3.91
CA VAL A 32 -1.03 2.22 -4.39
C VAL A 32 -1.71 1.53 -3.22
N GLY A 33 -2.83 0.88 -3.52
CA GLY A 33 -3.60 0.12 -2.56
C GLY A 33 -2.99 -1.23 -2.17
N ASP A 34 -3.86 -2.16 -1.80
CA ASP A 34 -3.49 -3.43 -1.18
C ASP A 34 -2.77 -4.37 -2.16
N ILE A 35 -1.59 -4.85 -1.75
CA ILE A 35 -0.85 -5.91 -2.42
C ILE A 35 -0.89 -7.18 -1.56
N SER A 36 -1.39 -8.25 -2.16
CA SER A 36 -1.31 -9.59 -1.59
C SER A 36 -0.87 -10.60 -2.63
N PHE A 37 0.27 -11.24 -2.36
CA PHE A 37 0.78 -12.36 -3.16
C PHE A 37 0.17 -13.69 -2.75
N ALA A 38 -0.84 -13.71 -1.87
CA ALA A 38 -1.53 -14.92 -1.45
C ALA A 38 -2.62 -15.35 -2.45
N GLY A 39 -3.29 -16.47 -2.15
CA GLY A 39 -4.48 -16.92 -2.87
C GLY A 39 -4.22 -17.09 -4.38
N PRO A 40 -5.04 -16.48 -5.26
CA PRO A 40 -4.91 -16.68 -6.70
C PRO A 40 -3.59 -16.24 -7.32
N VAL A 41 -2.97 -15.16 -6.82
CA VAL A 41 -1.67 -14.70 -7.33
C VAL A 41 -0.62 -15.80 -7.09
N LYS A 42 -0.57 -16.33 -5.87
CA LYS A 42 0.29 -17.47 -5.52
C LYS A 42 0.00 -18.69 -6.37
N TYR A 43 -1.27 -19.07 -6.47
CA TYR A 43 -1.71 -20.29 -7.15
C TYR A 43 -1.18 -20.34 -8.58
N TYR A 44 -1.46 -19.31 -9.39
CA TYR A 44 -1.08 -19.35 -10.80
C TYR A 44 0.44 -19.28 -11.02
N VAL A 45 1.17 -18.57 -10.16
CA VAL A 45 2.64 -18.54 -10.23
C VAL A 45 3.25 -19.88 -9.82
N GLU A 46 2.76 -20.53 -8.77
CA GLU A 46 3.28 -21.83 -8.32
C GLU A 46 2.97 -22.97 -9.30
N HIS A 47 1.89 -22.84 -10.09
CA HIS A 47 1.58 -23.71 -11.21
C HIS A 47 2.32 -23.34 -12.51
N LYS A 48 3.25 -22.38 -12.44
CA LYS A 48 4.15 -21.98 -13.54
C LYS A 48 3.44 -21.40 -14.77
N TYR A 49 2.26 -20.79 -14.60
CA TYR A 49 1.59 -20.09 -15.71
C TYR A 49 2.29 -18.78 -16.08
N HIS A 50 2.84 -18.08 -15.09
CA HIS A 50 3.61 -16.85 -15.21
C HIS A 50 4.47 -16.66 -13.96
N THR A 51 5.25 -15.57 -13.88
CA THR A 51 6.07 -15.20 -12.72
C THR A 51 5.42 -14.08 -11.90
N TYR A 52 5.82 -13.89 -10.64
CA TYR A 52 5.32 -12.76 -9.85
C TYR A 52 5.60 -11.40 -10.51
N ASN A 53 6.75 -11.25 -11.19
CA ASN A 53 7.11 -10.03 -11.91
C ASN A 53 6.10 -9.71 -13.01
N ASP A 54 5.63 -10.72 -13.72
CA ASP A 54 4.69 -10.52 -14.82
C ASP A 54 3.43 -9.82 -14.35
N SER A 55 2.99 -10.02 -13.09
CA SER A 55 1.81 -9.35 -12.52
C SER A 55 1.90 -7.82 -12.51
N PHE A 56 3.10 -7.23 -12.66
CA PHE A 56 3.32 -5.79 -12.62
C PHE A 56 3.71 -5.17 -13.97
N ASN A 57 3.84 -5.95 -15.06
CA ASN A 57 4.36 -5.45 -16.34
C ASN A 57 3.62 -4.20 -16.84
N ASP A 58 2.30 -4.15 -16.66
CA ASP A 58 1.42 -3.10 -17.19
C ASP A 58 1.45 -1.80 -16.35
N VAL A 59 2.01 -1.86 -15.13
CA VAL A 59 2.06 -0.73 -14.18
C VAL A 59 3.48 -0.31 -13.78
N ALA A 60 4.47 -1.20 -13.92
CA ALA A 60 5.85 -0.94 -13.53
C ALA A 60 6.46 0.32 -14.19
N PRO A 61 6.16 0.68 -15.45
CA PRO A 61 6.63 1.95 -16.02
C PRO A 61 6.18 3.17 -15.20
N TYR A 62 4.91 3.21 -14.77
CA TYR A 62 4.39 4.31 -13.97
C TYR A 62 4.95 4.35 -12.54
N ILE A 63 5.23 3.18 -11.96
CA ILE A 63 5.80 3.06 -10.61
C ILE A 63 7.25 3.59 -10.60
N ARG A 64 8.05 3.15 -11.58
CA ARG A 64 9.47 3.52 -11.70
C ARG A 64 9.71 4.99 -12.07
N GLU A 65 8.68 5.69 -12.55
CA GLU A 65 8.75 7.14 -12.80
C GLU A 65 8.75 7.98 -11.52
N ALA A 66 8.30 7.43 -10.40
CA ALA A 66 8.22 8.17 -9.14
C ALA A 66 9.57 8.17 -8.40
N ASP A 67 9.86 9.25 -7.68
CA ASP A 67 11.06 9.36 -6.84
C ASP A 67 10.98 8.46 -5.61
N ILE A 68 9.77 8.26 -5.08
CA ILE A 68 9.44 7.33 -4.00
C ILE A 68 8.08 6.69 -4.31
N SER A 69 8.02 5.37 -4.32
CA SER A 69 6.76 4.63 -4.45
C SER A 69 6.51 3.66 -3.28
N VAL A 70 5.27 3.67 -2.77
CA VAL A 70 4.88 2.98 -1.54
C VAL A 70 3.55 2.24 -1.69
N ALA A 71 3.46 1.03 -1.14
CA ALA A 71 2.26 0.19 -1.15
C ALA A 71 1.91 -0.34 0.25
N ASN A 72 0.70 -0.87 0.42
CA ASN A 72 0.37 -1.76 1.55
C ASN A 72 0.69 -3.22 1.18
N MET A 73 1.61 -3.86 1.90
CA MET A 73 1.90 -5.28 1.74
C MET A 73 1.08 -6.07 2.77
N GLU A 74 -0.07 -6.57 2.33
CA GLU A 74 -1.09 -7.11 3.22
C GLU A 74 -0.86 -8.59 3.58
N SER A 75 -0.30 -9.38 2.66
CA SER A 75 0.07 -10.75 3.01
C SER A 75 1.44 -10.81 3.69
N PRO A 76 1.57 -11.47 4.86
CA PRO A 76 2.88 -11.81 5.38
C PRO A 76 3.56 -12.84 4.48
N PHE A 77 4.89 -12.80 4.43
CA PHE A 77 5.68 -13.85 3.80
C PHE A 77 5.77 -15.06 4.72
N VAL A 78 5.73 -16.25 4.14
CA VAL A 78 5.68 -17.52 4.89
C VAL A 78 6.58 -18.55 4.22
N ASN A 79 7.51 -19.12 4.98
CA ASN A 79 8.27 -20.30 4.59
C ASN A 79 7.73 -21.55 5.30
N LYS A 80 8.36 -22.71 5.05
CA LYS A 80 7.95 -23.99 5.64
C LYS A 80 7.89 -23.96 7.18
N ASP A 81 8.82 -23.28 7.83
CA ASP A 81 8.93 -23.26 9.29
C ASP A 81 7.85 -22.35 9.91
N VAL A 82 7.64 -21.18 9.30
CA VAL A 82 6.60 -20.20 9.71
C VAL A 82 5.19 -20.78 9.59
N TYR A 83 4.93 -21.70 8.64
CA TYR A 83 3.59 -22.32 8.48
C TYR A 83 3.07 -22.99 9.77
N SER A 84 3.96 -23.48 10.63
CA SER A 84 3.57 -24.11 11.90
C SER A 84 2.97 -23.12 12.92
N HIS A 85 3.20 -21.82 12.72
CA HIS A 85 2.73 -20.72 13.56
C HIS A 85 1.43 -20.07 13.08
N MET A 86 0.76 -20.67 12.08
CA MET A 86 -0.53 -20.19 11.59
C MET A 86 -1.52 -19.94 12.74
N TYR A 87 -2.15 -18.77 12.73
CA TYR A 87 -3.16 -18.40 13.73
C TYR A 87 -4.31 -19.42 13.74
N LYS A 88 -4.59 -19.98 14.92
CA LYS A 88 -5.60 -21.04 15.11
C LYS A 88 -6.95 -20.52 15.63
N GLY A 89 -7.07 -19.23 15.90
CA GLY A 89 -8.34 -18.64 16.33
C GLY A 89 -9.29 -18.42 15.15
N GLU A 90 -10.49 -17.95 15.45
CA GLU A 90 -11.50 -17.69 14.43
C GLU A 90 -11.14 -16.45 13.61
N LYS A 91 -10.51 -16.66 12.45
CA LYS A 91 -10.26 -15.64 11.44
C LYS A 91 -10.75 -16.14 10.08
N PRO A 92 -11.60 -15.37 9.36
CA PRO A 92 -12.19 -15.85 8.11
C PRO A 92 -11.16 -16.05 6.99
N VAL A 93 -10.04 -15.32 7.03
CA VAL A 93 -9.01 -15.33 5.99
C VAL A 93 -7.62 -15.31 6.62
N VAL A 94 -6.74 -16.18 6.11
CA VAL A 94 -5.31 -16.23 6.45
C VAL A 94 -4.52 -16.14 5.14
N LEU A 95 -3.71 -15.10 4.99
CA LEU A 95 -2.93 -14.79 3.79
C LEU A 95 -1.49 -15.26 3.95
N ASP A 96 -0.95 -15.93 2.94
CA ASP A 96 0.37 -16.56 2.98
C ASP A 96 1.18 -16.33 1.69
N ALA A 97 1.94 -15.24 1.62
CA ALA A 97 2.80 -14.95 0.48
C ALA A 97 4.04 -15.86 0.47
N SER A 98 4.41 -16.35 -0.72
CA SER A 98 5.71 -17.00 -0.90
C SER A 98 6.83 -15.96 -0.82
N PRO A 99 7.95 -16.22 -0.12
CA PRO A 99 9.10 -15.29 -0.11
C PRO A 99 9.69 -15.06 -1.51
N LYS A 100 9.42 -15.97 -2.47
CA LYS A 100 9.79 -15.80 -3.89
C LYS A 100 9.04 -14.66 -4.58
N ALA A 101 7.97 -14.13 -3.99
CA ALA A 101 7.21 -13.02 -4.54
C ALA A 101 7.83 -11.65 -4.22
N ALA A 102 8.62 -11.54 -3.16
CA ALA A 102 9.19 -10.26 -2.73
C ALA A 102 10.03 -9.54 -3.81
N PRO A 103 10.84 -10.23 -4.65
CA PRO A 103 11.56 -9.58 -5.75
C PRO A 103 10.65 -8.89 -6.78
N ALA A 104 9.37 -9.26 -6.87
CA ALA A 104 8.43 -8.62 -7.77
C ALA A 104 8.09 -7.18 -7.34
N LEU A 105 8.20 -6.86 -6.04
CA LEU A 105 8.09 -5.49 -5.56
C LEU A 105 9.23 -4.62 -6.11
N SER A 106 10.47 -5.13 -6.03
CA SER A 106 11.66 -4.45 -6.57
C SER A 106 11.60 -4.36 -8.09
N PHE A 107 11.11 -5.42 -8.77
CA PHE A 107 10.86 -5.38 -10.21
C PHE A 107 9.87 -4.27 -10.56
N ALA A 108 8.74 -4.17 -9.87
CA ALA A 108 7.72 -3.16 -10.13
C ALA A 108 8.26 -1.73 -9.93
N GLY A 109 9.24 -1.56 -9.04
CA GLY A 109 9.88 -0.27 -8.74
C GLY A 109 9.48 0.30 -7.38
N PHE A 110 8.87 -0.48 -6.49
CA PHE A 110 8.52 -0.03 -5.14
C PHE A 110 9.76 0.27 -4.30
N ASP A 111 9.74 1.36 -3.55
CA ASP A 111 10.81 1.73 -2.60
C ASP A 111 10.51 1.20 -1.19
N ALA A 112 9.23 1.23 -0.80
CA ALA A 112 8.80 0.86 0.54
C ALA A 112 7.42 0.20 0.56
N VAL A 113 7.15 -0.56 1.63
CA VAL A 113 5.81 -1.06 1.93
C VAL A 113 5.45 -0.82 3.39
N THR A 114 4.19 -0.50 3.67
CA THR A 114 3.66 -0.61 5.04
C THR A 114 3.28 -2.05 5.33
N LEU A 115 3.53 -2.48 6.57
CA LEU A 115 3.08 -3.75 7.13
C LEU A 115 1.96 -3.57 8.17
N ALA A 116 1.48 -2.34 8.38
CA ALA A 116 0.50 -2.01 9.42
C ALA A 116 -0.93 -2.43 9.04
N ASN A 117 -1.16 -3.72 8.88
CA ASN A 117 -2.45 -4.29 8.51
C ASN A 117 -2.81 -5.48 9.41
N ASN A 118 -4.07 -5.90 9.30
CA ASN A 118 -4.68 -6.96 10.11
C ASN A 118 -4.14 -8.37 9.83
N HIS A 119 -3.37 -8.55 8.76
CA HIS A 119 -2.86 -9.83 8.30
C HIS A 119 -1.41 -10.09 8.68
N LEU A 120 -0.66 -9.09 9.15
CA LEU A 120 0.74 -9.27 9.52
C LEU A 120 0.97 -10.36 10.59
N ASN A 121 0.00 -10.58 11.48
CA ASN A 121 0.05 -11.63 12.51
C ASN A 121 -0.71 -12.92 12.15
N ASP A 122 -1.02 -13.16 10.87
CA ASP A 122 -1.64 -14.42 10.42
C ASP A 122 -0.81 -15.66 10.77
N PHE A 123 0.49 -15.48 10.96
CA PHE A 123 1.45 -16.50 11.40
C PHE A 123 2.21 -16.03 12.65
N GLY A 124 1.53 -15.27 13.51
CA GLY A 124 2.09 -14.77 14.77
C GLY A 124 3.28 -13.82 14.62
N SER A 125 4.14 -13.81 15.63
CA SER A 125 5.39 -13.02 15.62
C SER A 125 6.38 -13.55 14.59
N GLU A 126 6.39 -14.86 14.35
CA GLU A 126 7.29 -15.53 13.42
C GLU A 126 7.01 -15.10 11.99
N GLY A 127 5.75 -14.99 11.58
CA GLY A 127 5.35 -14.44 10.29
C GLY A 127 5.72 -12.97 10.12
N ALA A 128 5.48 -12.15 11.15
CA ALA A 128 5.84 -10.74 11.13
C ALA A 128 7.35 -10.52 10.99
N ASN A 129 8.14 -11.24 11.80
CA ASN A 129 9.60 -11.16 11.79
C ASN A 129 10.18 -11.70 10.48
N PHE A 130 9.68 -12.84 9.99
CA PHE A 130 10.15 -13.41 8.72
C PHE A 130 9.82 -12.50 7.53
N SER A 131 8.68 -11.81 7.55
CA SER A 131 8.33 -10.85 6.50
C SER A 131 9.35 -9.71 6.42
N ILE A 132 9.81 -9.20 7.57
CA ILE A 132 10.90 -8.22 7.62
C ILE A 132 12.20 -8.77 7.01
N GLU A 133 12.58 -10.01 7.37
CA GLU A 133 13.79 -10.63 6.83
C GLU A 133 13.75 -10.78 5.30
N VAL A 134 12.58 -11.13 4.77
CA VAL A 134 12.37 -11.26 3.32
C VAL A 134 12.51 -9.90 2.63
N LEU A 135 11.88 -8.84 3.15
CA LEU A 135 11.97 -7.49 2.58
C LEU A 135 13.40 -6.93 2.65
N LYS A 136 14.13 -7.18 3.74
CA LYS A 136 15.54 -6.79 3.85
C LYS A 136 16.41 -7.38 2.75
N LYS A 137 16.12 -8.61 2.29
CA LYS A 137 16.87 -9.29 1.22
C LYS A 137 16.61 -8.71 -0.17
N THR A 138 15.48 -8.02 -0.37
CA THR A 138 15.13 -7.41 -1.67
C THR A 138 15.49 -5.92 -1.76
N GLY A 139 15.95 -5.32 -0.65
CA GLY A 139 16.23 -3.90 -0.56
C GLY A 139 15.00 -3.01 -0.34
N ILE A 140 13.79 -3.59 -0.38
CA ILE A 140 12.52 -2.90 -0.11
C ILE A 140 12.50 -2.44 1.35
N LYS A 141 12.25 -1.15 1.57
CA LYS A 141 12.09 -0.59 2.90
C LYS A 141 10.72 -0.94 3.46
N TYR A 142 10.56 -0.89 4.77
CA TYR A 142 9.29 -1.18 5.43
C TYR A 142 9.07 -0.29 6.64
N PHE A 143 7.81 -0.14 7.02
CA PHE A 143 7.36 0.58 8.22
C PHE A 143 6.01 0.02 8.69
N GLY A 144 5.47 0.55 9.79
CA GLY A 144 4.15 0.12 10.29
C GLY A 144 4.18 -1.13 11.15
N ILE A 145 5.33 -1.47 11.74
CA ILE A 145 5.53 -2.63 12.63
C ILE A 145 6.09 -2.16 13.97
N SER A 146 5.64 -2.80 15.06
CA SER A 146 6.11 -2.54 16.43
C SER A 146 6.51 -3.83 17.13
N PHE A 147 7.39 -3.72 18.14
CA PHE A 147 7.92 -4.84 18.92
C PHE A 147 7.62 -4.67 20.43
N GLY A 148 7.60 -5.77 21.15
CA GLY A 148 7.20 -5.84 22.55
C GLY A 148 5.69 -5.63 22.73
N LYS A 149 5.32 -4.79 23.70
CA LYS A 149 3.92 -4.48 24.00
C LYS A 149 3.20 -3.87 22.79
N TYR A 150 1.89 -4.08 22.70
CA TYR A 150 1.07 -3.62 21.58
C TYR A 150 1.04 -2.08 21.43
N ASP A 151 1.36 -1.34 22.49
CA ASP A 151 1.35 0.12 22.56
C ASP A 151 2.74 0.78 22.42
N SER A 152 3.77 -0.04 22.18
CA SER A 152 5.12 0.41 21.84
C SER A 152 5.13 1.33 20.62
N SER A 153 6.05 2.30 20.62
CA SER A 153 6.31 3.11 19.42
C SER A 153 6.79 2.21 18.27
N GLN A 154 6.36 2.53 17.05
CA GLN A 154 7.03 2.02 15.86
C GLN A 154 8.28 2.84 15.55
N GLU A 155 9.23 2.24 14.84
CA GLU A 155 10.30 3.01 14.21
C GLU A 155 9.77 3.61 12.89
N PRO A 156 9.79 4.95 12.72
CA PRO A 156 9.38 5.57 11.47
C PRO A 156 10.38 5.25 10.35
N LEU A 157 9.88 5.10 9.13
CA LEU A 157 10.75 5.12 7.96
C LEU A 157 10.95 6.58 7.53
N ILE A 158 12.19 7.02 7.41
CA ILE A 158 12.52 8.33 6.86
C ILE A 158 13.27 8.12 5.55
N LEU A 159 12.75 8.68 4.47
CA LEU A 159 13.40 8.71 3.15
C LEU A 159 13.75 10.15 2.79
N GLU A 160 14.91 10.33 2.16
CA GLU A 160 15.35 11.62 1.66
C GLU A 160 15.60 11.52 0.15
N ARG A 161 15.03 12.46 -0.60
CA ARG A 161 15.26 12.70 -2.02
C ARG A 161 15.35 14.20 -2.22
N HIS A 162 16.24 14.65 -3.11
CA HIS A 162 16.42 16.08 -3.42
C HIS A 162 16.49 17.02 -2.17
N GLY A 163 17.03 16.52 -1.05
CA GLY A 163 17.16 17.28 0.20
C GLY A 163 15.86 17.48 1.01
N ILE A 164 14.75 16.83 0.63
CA ILE A 164 13.48 16.84 1.37
C ILE A 164 13.33 15.48 2.07
N LYS A 165 13.05 15.52 3.37
CA LYS A 165 12.86 14.36 4.23
C LYS A 165 11.38 14.05 4.37
N ILE A 166 10.99 12.83 4.01
CA ILE A 166 9.63 12.32 4.14
C ILE A 166 9.62 11.22 5.21
N GLY A 167 8.81 11.42 6.24
CA GLY A 167 8.60 10.46 7.31
C GLY A 167 7.33 9.65 7.09
N PHE A 168 7.42 8.33 7.21
CA PHE A 168 6.32 7.39 7.03
C PHE A 168 6.02 6.66 8.34
N LEU A 169 4.74 6.63 8.71
CA LEU A 169 4.18 5.83 9.80
C LEU A 169 3.01 5.01 9.27
N GLY A 170 2.79 3.83 9.84
CA GLY A 170 1.65 2.98 9.47
C GLY A 170 0.87 2.57 10.72
N TYR A 171 -0.46 2.47 10.64
CA TYR A 171 -1.27 1.96 11.75
C TYR A 171 -2.43 1.09 11.27
N CYS A 172 -2.74 0.05 12.04
CA CYS A 172 -3.96 -0.73 11.88
C CYS A 172 -5.02 -0.37 12.93
N ASP A 173 -6.26 -0.19 12.48
CA ASP A 173 -7.48 -0.06 13.30
C ASP A 173 -8.68 -0.76 12.63
N SER A 174 -8.45 -1.88 11.95
CA SER A 174 -9.54 -2.63 11.32
C SER A 174 -10.40 -3.33 12.37
N LEU A 175 -11.71 -3.12 12.29
CA LEU A 175 -12.68 -3.88 13.07
C LEU A 175 -12.94 -5.22 12.37
N SER A 176 -12.88 -6.32 13.12
CA SER A 176 -13.30 -7.65 12.65
C SER A 176 -14.38 -8.17 13.58
N VAL A 177 -15.25 -9.05 13.07
CA VAL A 177 -16.35 -9.66 13.82
C VAL A 177 -15.87 -10.37 15.09
N ASN A 178 -14.63 -10.88 15.08
CA ASN A 178 -14.07 -11.67 16.19
C ASN A 178 -13.00 -10.94 16.99
N LYS A 179 -11.91 -10.50 16.33
CA LYS A 179 -10.82 -9.75 16.97
C LYS A 179 -10.30 -8.65 16.08
N ASN A 180 -10.26 -7.42 16.58
CA ASN A 180 -9.66 -6.29 15.89
C ASN A 180 -8.12 -6.38 15.91
N CYS A 181 -7.48 -5.47 15.18
CA CYS A 181 -6.03 -5.39 15.10
C CYS A 181 -5.32 -5.30 16.46
N THR A 182 -5.89 -4.57 17.42
CA THR A 182 -5.32 -4.43 18.76
C THR A 182 -5.35 -5.76 19.52
N GLU A 183 -6.50 -6.44 19.51
CA GLU A 183 -6.70 -7.70 20.23
C GLU A 183 -5.81 -8.81 19.70
N VAL A 184 -5.60 -8.87 18.37
CA VAL A 184 -4.65 -9.79 17.76
C VAL A 184 -3.22 -9.41 18.13
N ARG A 185 -2.84 -8.12 18.03
CA ARG A 185 -1.50 -7.65 18.36
C ARG A 185 -1.10 -7.91 19.82
N MET A 186 -2.04 -7.88 20.76
CA MET A 186 -1.81 -8.19 22.18
C MET A 186 -1.41 -9.65 22.44
N MET A 187 -1.60 -10.55 21.47
CA MET A 187 -1.22 -11.97 21.59
C MET A 187 0.24 -12.25 21.23
N TYR A 188 0.97 -11.27 20.72
CA TYR A 188 2.27 -11.46 20.07
C TYR A 188 3.27 -10.39 20.51
N ASP A 189 4.56 -10.67 20.37
CA ASP A 189 5.65 -9.74 20.70
C ASP A 189 6.07 -8.86 19.51
N SER A 190 5.54 -9.13 18.32
CA SER A 190 5.79 -8.35 17.12
C SER A 190 4.56 -8.41 16.22
N GLY A 191 4.27 -7.32 15.52
CA GLY A 191 3.06 -7.21 14.72
C GLY A 191 2.81 -5.79 14.23
N PRO A 192 1.64 -5.52 13.62
CA PRO A 192 1.36 -4.22 13.06
C PRO A 192 1.39 -3.17 14.17
N ALA A 193 1.86 -1.97 13.86
CA ALA A 193 1.67 -0.83 14.73
C ALA A 193 0.17 -0.49 14.81
N ILE A 194 -0.31 -0.20 16.00
CA ILE A 194 -1.75 -0.08 16.28
C ILE A 194 -2.16 1.37 16.45
N TYR A 195 -3.28 1.74 15.86
CA TYR A 195 -3.85 3.06 16.09
C TYR A 195 -4.46 3.15 17.49
N ARG A 196 -3.89 4.02 18.30
CA ARG A 196 -4.54 4.63 19.46
C ARG A 196 -4.13 6.09 19.49
N ASP A 197 -5.06 6.97 19.82
CA ASP A 197 -4.82 8.41 19.77
C ASP A 197 -3.51 8.79 20.47
N GLY A 198 -3.29 8.32 21.71
CA GLY A 198 -2.05 8.59 22.45
C GLY A 198 -0.75 8.02 21.84
N ILE A 199 -0.80 6.83 21.22
CA ILE A 199 0.35 6.22 20.52
C ILE A 199 0.74 7.09 19.33
N VAL A 200 -0.24 7.42 18.51
CA VAL A 200 -0.05 8.14 17.25
C VAL A 200 0.37 9.59 17.53
N THR A 201 -0.24 10.26 18.51
CA THR A 201 0.19 11.60 18.95
C THR A 201 1.66 11.61 19.36
N ARG A 202 2.09 10.63 20.16
CA ARG A 202 3.48 10.50 20.60
C ARG A 202 4.42 10.28 19.42
N ASP A 203 4.09 9.35 18.53
CA ASP A 203 4.96 8.95 17.43
C ASP A 203 5.06 10.05 16.35
N VAL A 204 3.95 10.69 15.99
CA VAL A 204 3.92 11.83 15.04
C VAL A 204 4.69 13.03 15.60
N ASN A 205 4.51 13.36 16.89
CA ASN A 205 5.22 14.50 17.49
C ASN A 205 6.74 14.29 17.55
N LYS A 206 7.20 13.05 17.74
CA LYS A 206 8.64 12.72 17.66
C LYS A 206 9.15 12.81 16.21
N LEU A 207 8.38 12.31 15.25
CA LEU A 207 8.78 12.28 13.84
C LEU A 207 8.85 13.67 13.22
N LYS A 208 7.84 14.52 13.44
CA LYS A 208 7.69 15.81 12.73
C LYS A 208 8.82 16.81 13.00
N ALA A 209 9.62 16.61 14.05
CA ALA A 209 10.81 17.43 14.32
C ALA A 209 11.98 17.10 13.37
N ASN A 210 11.93 15.99 12.64
CA ASN A 210 13.05 15.44 11.87
C ASN A 210 12.78 15.35 10.36
N VAL A 211 11.58 15.71 9.91
CA VAL A 211 11.12 15.56 8.52
C VAL A 211 10.34 16.79 8.05
N ASP A 212 10.32 17.01 6.74
CA ASP A 212 9.58 18.11 6.12
C ASP A 212 8.10 17.71 5.87
N ILE A 213 7.86 16.45 5.48
CA ILE A 213 6.53 15.89 5.20
C ILE A 213 6.28 14.63 6.03
N VAL A 214 5.11 14.54 6.66
CA VAL A 214 4.65 13.33 7.36
C VAL A 214 3.55 12.65 6.55
N VAL A 215 3.76 11.38 6.25
CA VAL A 215 2.82 10.48 5.58
C VAL A 215 2.38 9.41 6.57
N VAL A 216 1.08 9.22 6.73
CA VAL A 216 0.51 8.15 7.57
C VAL A 216 -0.31 7.20 6.70
N PHE A 217 0.04 5.92 6.74
CA PHE A 217 -0.78 4.85 6.20
C PHE A 217 -1.73 4.31 7.27
N MET A 218 -3.01 4.22 6.93
CA MET A 218 -4.06 3.68 7.79
C MET A 218 -4.68 2.44 7.17
N HIS A 219 -4.76 1.36 7.94
CA HIS A 219 -5.49 0.14 7.57
C HIS A 219 -6.74 0.02 8.46
N TYR A 220 -7.88 0.47 7.94
CA TYR A 220 -9.08 0.82 8.70
C TYR A 220 -10.33 0.92 7.80
N GLY A 221 -11.50 1.15 8.37
CA GLY A 221 -12.78 1.19 7.62
C GLY A 221 -13.51 -0.15 7.63
N GLU A 222 -14.58 -0.22 6.84
CA GLU A 222 -15.39 -1.42 6.71
C GLU A 222 -15.15 -2.06 5.34
N GLU A 223 -14.88 -3.37 5.32
CA GLU A 223 -14.65 -4.11 4.09
C GLU A 223 -15.82 -3.94 3.12
N ARG A 224 -15.50 -3.56 1.88
CA ARG A 224 -16.41 -3.40 0.74
C ARG A 224 -17.42 -2.26 0.86
N TYR A 225 -17.30 -1.42 1.88
CA TYR A 225 -18.12 -0.22 2.00
C TYR A 225 -17.52 0.93 1.17
N LEU A 226 -18.29 1.47 0.21
CA LEU A 226 -17.81 2.42 -0.80
C LEU A 226 -17.53 3.83 -0.26
N GLY A 227 -18.06 4.15 0.92
CA GLY A 227 -17.84 5.44 1.59
C GLY A 227 -17.03 5.29 2.86
N PRO A 228 -16.39 6.36 3.36
CA PRO A 228 -15.80 6.33 4.68
C PRO A 228 -16.87 6.20 5.78
N VAL A 229 -16.52 5.54 6.88
CA VAL A 229 -17.37 5.44 8.08
C VAL A 229 -16.97 6.48 9.14
N PRO A 230 -17.85 6.85 10.09
CA PRO A 230 -17.60 7.96 11.03
C PRO A 230 -16.28 7.88 11.80
N TYR A 231 -15.81 6.68 12.15
CA TYR A 231 -14.55 6.56 12.87
C TYR A 231 -13.32 6.82 11.99
N GLN A 232 -13.39 6.58 10.67
CA GLN A 232 -12.33 6.99 9.73
C GLN A 232 -12.22 8.53 9.70
N HIS A 233 -13.35 9.24 9.68
CA HIS A 233 -13.35 10.71 9.77
C HIS A 233 -12.73 11.21 11.07
N ARG A 234 -13.11 10.63 12.22
CA ARG A 234 -12.50 10.95 13.54
C ARG A 234 -10.98 10.76 13.51
N ILE A 235 -10.51 9.62 13.02
CA ILE A 235 -9.09 9.29 12.95
C ILE A 235 -8.34 10.30 12.08
N ASN A 236 -8.87 10.59 10.89
CA ASN A 236 -8.23 11.49 9.94
C ASN A 236 -8.22 12.94 10.46
N LYS A 237 -9.30 13.39 11.10
CA LYS A 237 -9.34 14.70 11.78
C LYS A 237 -8.27 14.80 12.88
N HIS A 238 -8.11 13.74 13.67
CA HIS A 238 -7.06 13.70 14.69
C HIS A 238 -5.67 13.75 14.05
N LEU A 239 -5.38 12.92 13.04
CA LEU A 239 -4.10 12.94 12.32
C LEU A 239 -3.78 14.32 11.70
N MET A 240 -4.76 14.93 11.03
CA MET A 240 -4.61 16.28 10.47
C MET A 240 -4.29 17.32 11.55
N SER A 241 -4.91 17.22 12.73
CA SER A 241 -4.65 18.13 13.85
C SER A 241 -3.22 18.01 14.41
N LEU A 242 -2.55 16.87 14.21
CA LEU A 242 -1.16 16.65 14.61
C LEU A 242 -0.14 17.22 13.61
N GLY A 243 -0.61 17.69 12.44
CA GLY A 243 0.22 18.21 11.36
C GLY A 243 0.59 17.17 10.29
N VAL A 244 -0.11 16.03 10.24
CA VAL A 244 0.07 15.05 9.15
C VAL A 244 -0.46 15.64 7.83
N GLN A 245 0.38 15.67 6.79
CA GLN A 245 0.04 16.23 5.49
C GLN A 245 -0.62 15.21 4.56
N ILE A 246 -0.19 13.94 4.59
CA ILE A 246 -0.72 12.91 3.67
C ILE A 246 -1.20 11.70 4.47
N ILE A 247 -2.47 11.35 4.30
CA ILE A 247 -3.08 10.16 4.90
C ILE A 247 -3.53 9.22 3.79
N ILE A 248 -2.96 8.01 3.77
CA ILE A 248 -3.25 6.97 2.76
C ILE A 248 -3.97 5.81 3.44
N GLY A 249 -5.22 5.60 3.06
CA GLY A 249 -6.06 4.53 3.56
C GLY A 249 -6.00 3.25 2.74
N SER A 250 -6.23 2.13 3.42
CA SER A 250 -6.31 0.74 2.94
C SER A 250 -7.28 -0.05 3.82
N HIS A 251 -7.58 -1.31 3.47
CA HIS A 251 -8.50 -2.27 4.14
C HIS A 251 -9.90 -2.44 3.53
N PRO A 252 -10.63 -1.39 3.09
CA PRO A 252 -11.97 -1.58 2.53
C PRO A 252 -11.98 -2.44 1.26
N HIS A 253 -10.83 -2.68 0.62
CA HIS A 253 -10.69 -3.42 -0.64
C HIS A 253 -11.50 -2.82 -1.82
N VAL A 254 -12.02 -1.61 -1.64
CA VAL A 254 -12.69 -0.79 -2.64
C VAL A 254 -12.09 0.61 -2.60
N ILE A 255 -12.18 1.32 -3.71
CA ILE A 255 -11.84 2.75 -3.75
C ILE A 255 -12.86 3.50 -2.90
N GLN A 256 -12.37 4.30 -1.95
CA GLN A 256 -13.18 5.27 -1.23
C GLN A 256 -12.75 6.68 -1.65
N PRO A 257 -13.63 7.68 -1.49
CA PRO A 257 -13.33 9.08 -1.81
C PRO A 257 -12.01 9.60 -1.23
N HIS A 258 -11.52 10.69 -1.82
CA HIS A 258 -10.38 11.43 -1.33
C HIS A 258 -10.71 12.91 -1.17
N CYS A 259 -9.85 13.65 -0.50
CA CYS A 259 -9.98 15.09 -0.36
C CYS A 259 -8.59 15.74 -0.30
N LEU A 260 -8.48 16.95 -0.85
CA LEU A 260 -7.29 17.79 -0.75
C LEU A 260 -7.72 19.19 -0.31
N HIS A 261 -7.28 19.61 0.88
CA HIS A 261 -7.61 20.92 1.43
C HIS A 261 -6.53 21.38 2.39
N ASP A 262 -6.17 22.68 2.36
CA ASP A 262 -5.20 23.30 3.27
C ASP A 262 -3.92 22.48 3.47
N ASN A 263 -3.29 22.11 2.35
CA ASN A 263 -2.04 21.34 2.31
C ASN A 263 -2.15 19.95 3.00
N LYS A 264 -3.35 19.38 3.04
CA LYS A 264 -3.62 18.05 3.59
C LYS A 264 -4.39 17.21 2.57
N LEU A 265 -3.86 16.02 2.29
CA LEU A 265 -4.45 15.03 1.43
C LEU A 265 -4.92 13.84 2.26
N ILE A 266 -6.16 13.42 2.05
CA ILE A 266 -6.69 12.16 2.55
C ILE A 266 -7.15 11.34 1.36
N ALA A 267 -6.62 10.13 1.20
CA ALA A 267 -7.25 9.09 0.41
C ALA A 267 -7.82 8.05 1.37
N TYR A 268 -9.14 7.93 1.49
CA TYR A 268 -9.75 7.06 2.52
C TYR A 268 -9.51 5.58 2.23
N SER A 269 -9.41 5.19 0.96
CA SER A 269 -8.97 3.87 0.54
C SER A 269 -8.52 3.91 -0.91
N LEU A 270 -7.31 3.42 -1.19
CA LEU A 270 -6.83 3.19 -2.55
C LEU A 270 -7.27 1.84 -3.14
N GLY A 271 -8.13 1.10 -2.42
CA GLY A 271 -8.66 -0.19 -2.84
C GLY A 271 -7.57 -1.25 -2.99
N ASN A 272 -7.84 -2.26 -3.80
CA ASN A 272 -6.86 -3.29 -4.12
C ASN A 272 -5.91 -2.80 -5.23
N PHE A 273 -4.66 -3.25 -5.24
CA PHE A 273 -3.72 -3.04 -6.34
C PHE A 273 -3.33 -4.35 -7.02
N LEU A 274 -2.69 -5.25 -6.27
CA LEU A 274 -2.48 -6.65 -6.68
C LEU A 274 -3.04 -7.53 -5.56
N PHE A 275 -4.35 -7.58 -5.48
CA PHE A 275 -5.07 -8.39 -4.51
C PHE A 275 -6.29 -8.94 -5.23
N TYR A 276 -6.55 -10.24 -5.08
CA TYR A 276 -7.71 -10.81 -5.71
C TYR A 276 -9.02 -10.42 -4.97
N PRO A 277 -9.97 -9.75 -5.64
CA PRO A 277 -11.08 -9.04 -5.00
C PRO A 277 -12.09 -9.90 -4.24
N ASN A 278 -12.12 -11.21 -4.48
CA ASN A 278 -13.17 -12.08 -3.96
C ASN A 278 -12.60 -13.16 -3.03
N ARG A 279 -13.38 -13.54 -2.00
CA ARG A 279 -13.04 -14.61 -1.05
C ARG A 279 -13.57 -15.92 -1.62
N PRO A 280 -12.70 -16.84 -2.11
CA PRO A 280 -13.18 -18.15 -2.53
C PRO A 280 -13.98 -18.76 -1.38
N ARG A 281 -15.09 -19.47 -1.65
CA ARG A 281 -15.65 -20.37 -0.64
C ARG A 281 -14.55 -21.38 -0.31
N GLY A 282 -14.01 -21.31 0.90
CA GLY A 282 -12.80 -22.05 1.26
C GLY A 282 -11.50 -21.41 0.74
N GLY A 283 -11.38 -20.08 0.71
CA GLY A 283 -10.14 -19.35 0.36
C GLY A 283 -8.92 -19.66 1.21
N SER A 284 -9.11 -20.47 2.25
CA SER A 284 -8.11 -21.05 3.14
C SER A 284 -8.12 -22.60 3.14
N ASP A 285 -8.97 -23.24 2.33
CA ASP A 285 -9.14 -24.69 2.29
C ASP A 285 -7.86 -25.36 1.75
N PRO A 286 -7.16 -26.14 2.60
CA PRO A 286 -5.97 -26.89 2.21
C PRO A 286 -6.20 -27.81 1.01
N LYS A 287 -7.45 -28.24 0.76
CA LYS A 287 -7.86 -29.10 -0.35
C LYS A 287 -8.04 -28.35 -1.67
N VAL A 288 -8.18 -27.02 -1.65
CA VAL A 288 -8.26 -26.19 -2.87
C VAL A 288 -6.87 -25.71 -3.27
N TYR A 289 -6.03 -25.35 -2.29
CA TYR A 289 -4.71 -24.73 -2.52
C TYR A 289 -3.52 -25.67 -2.34
N GLY A 290 -3.75 -26.93 -1.98
CA GLY A 290 -2.67 -27.89 -1.72
C GLY A 290 -1.77 -27.49 -0.54
N ARG A 291 -2.33 -26.88 0.50
CA ARG A 291 -1.58 -26.64 1.75
C ARG A 291 -1.29 -28.00 2.42
N LEU A 292 -0.16 -28.08 3.12
CA LEU A 292 0.26 -29.28 3.88
C LEU A 292 0.44 -30.56 3.04
N GLY A 293 0.77 -30.45 1.75
CA GLY A 293 1.05 -31.60 0.89
C GLY A 293 -0.19 -32.32 0.34
N MET A 294 -1.38 -31.72 0.47
CA MET A 294 -2.60 -32.23 -0.14
C MET A 294 -2.65 -31.94 -1.65
N LYS A 295 -3.16 -32.88 -2.47
CA LYS A 295 -3.40 -32.62 -3.89
C LYS A 295 -4.81 -32.02 -4.09
N PRO A 296 -4.94 -30.93 -4.87
CA PRO A 296 -6.23 -30.32 -5.09
C PRO A 296 -7.17 -31.21 -5.93
N ASN A 297 -8.47 -31.18 -5.61
CA ASN A 297 -9.51 -31.85 -6.40
C ASN A 297 -9.78 -31.07 -7.70
N LYS A 298 -9.92 -31.75 -8.84
CA LYS A 298 -10.25 -31.14 -10.14
C LYS A 298 -11.47 -30.20 -10.10
N LEU A 299 -12.56 -30.59 -9.43
CA LEU A 299 -13.76 -29.75 -9.28
C LEU A 299 -13.49 -28.49 -8.45
N ALA A 300 -12.62 -28.59 -7.45
CA ALA A 300 -12.20 -27.44 -6.66
C ALA A 300 -11.33 -26.47 -7.49
N ILE A 301 -10.46 -27.00 -8.35
CA ILE A 301 -9.69 -26.20 -9.31
C ILE A 301 -10.61 -25.51 -10.31
N GLU A 302 -11.56 -26.23 -10.91
CA GLU A 302 -12.50 -25.67 -11.89
C GLU A 302 -13.41 -24.60 -11.27
N SER A 303 -13.94 -24.85 -10.07
CA SER A 303 -14.72 -23.85 -9.32
C SER A 303 -13.88 -22.62 -8.98
N PHE A 304 -12.61 -22.82 -8.64
CA PHE A 304 -11.67 -21.74 -8.36
C PHE A 304 -11.34 -20.92 -9.61
N GLU A 305 -11.06 -21.57 -10.75
CA GLU A 305 -10.81 -20.87 -12.01
C GLU A 305 -12.05 -20.10 -12.49
N HIS A 306 -13.24 -20.67 -12.33
CA HIS A 306 -14.49 -19.97 -12.63
C HIS A 306 -14.66 -18.74 -11.73
N PHE A 307 -14.42 -18.91 -10.43
CA PHE A 307 -14.49 -17.85 -9.44
C PHE A 307 -13.56 -16.69 -9.77
N VAL A 308 -12.29 -16.97 -10.13
CA VAL A 308 -11.31 -15.95 -10.55
C VAL A 308 -11.84 -15.08 -11.69
N LEU A 309 -12.63 -15.67 -12.59
CA LEU A 309 -13.17 -15.03 -13.79
C LEU A 309 -14.44 -14.20 -13.57
N GLU A 310 -15.09 -14.27 -12.39
CA GLU A 310 -16.33 -13.57 -12.13
C GLU A 310 -16.17 -12.03 -12.12
N ASN A 311 -17.24 -11.32 -12.47
CA ASN A 311 -17.25 -9.86 -12.52
C ASN A 311 -17.45 -9.29 -11.11
N CYS A 312 -16.38 -8.78 -10.50
CA CYS A 312 -16.40 -8.29 -9.11
C CYS A 312 -16.65 -6.78 -8.99
N GLY A 313 -17.13 -6.10 -10.05
CA GLY A 313 -17.52 -4.69 -10.02
C GLY A 313 -16.46 -3.77 -9.38
N ASP A 314 -16.87 -3.03 -8.36
CA ASP A 314 -16.05 -2.03 -7.66
C ASP A 314 -14.81 -2.62 -6.98
N LEU A 315 -14.80 -3.91 -6.64
CA LEU A 315 -13.64 -4.56 -6.04
C LEU A 315 -12.46 -4.69 -7.03
N LYS A 316 -12.74 -4.58 -8.34
CA LYS A 316 -11.71 -4.51 -9.38
C LYS A 316 -11.25 -3.08 -9.64
N ALA A 317 -11.92 -2.05 -9.12
CA ALA A 317 -11.44 -0.69 -9.24
C ALA A 317 -10.14 -0.53 -8.45
N SER A 318 -9.17 0.12 -9.06
CA SER A 318 -7.85 0.39 -8.48
C SER A 318 -7.37 1.75 -8.99
N GLN A 319 -6.32 2.30 -8.40
CA GLN A 319 -5.69 3.52 -8.90
C GLN A 319 -4.23 3.65 -8.47
N LEU A 320 -3.49 4.42 -9.25
CA LEU A 320 -2.22 5.02 -8.80
C LEU A 320 -2.54 6.42 -8.27
N LEU A 321 -2.07 6.76 -7.07
CA LEU A 321 -2.13 8.13 -6.54
C LEU A 321 -0.73 8.73 -6.56
N LYS A 322 -0.52 9.76 -7.38
CA LYS A 322 0.72 10.52 -7.49
C LYS A 322 0.57 11.84 -6.73
N VAL A 323 1.50 12.13 -5.83
CA VAL A 323 1.53 13.38 -5.06
C VAL A 323 2.85 14.07 -5.31
N ILE A 324 2.80 15.29 -5.83
CA ILE A 324 3.96 16.14 -6.01
C ILE A 324 4.09 16.99 -4.76
N ILE A 325 5.24 16.92 -4.10
CA ILE A 325 5.54 17.66 -2.88
C ILE A 325 6.76 18.56 -3.06
N SER A 326 6.82 19.61 -2.25
CA SER A 326 8.01 20.42 -1.96
C SER A 326 8.31 20.35 -0.46
N ARG A 327 9.38 21.01 -0.01
CA ARG A 327 9.67 21.16 1.43
C ARG A 327 8.52 21.79 2.21
N ASN A 328 7.71 22.63 1.56
CA ASN A 328 6.65 23.40 2.20
C ASN A 328 5.29 22.67 2.20
N GLY A 329 5.18 21.53 1.51
CA GLY A 329 3.91 20.82 1.40
C GLY A 329 3.62 20.19 0.05
N ILE A 330 2.37 19.79 -0.12
CA ILE A 330 1.76 19.28 -1.34
C ILE A 330 1.63 20.41 -2.35
N VAL A 331 2.16 20.18 -3.54
CA VAL A 331 2.06 21.07 -4.71
C VAL A 331 0.85 20.66 -5.55
N GLU A 332 0.70 19.36 -5.78
CA GLU A 332 -0.37 18.81 -6.61
C GLU A 332 -0.58 17.33 -6.24
N ALA A 333 -1.81 16.83 -6.40
CA ALA A 333 -2.09 15.40 -6.34
C ALA A 333 -2.90 14.99 -7.57
N LYS A 334 -2.56 13.85 -8.16
CA LYS A 334 -3.20 13.27 -9.34
C LYS A 334 -3.45 11.79 -9.13
N TYR A 335 -4.49 11.23 -9.73
CA TYR A 335 -4.68 9.79 -9.76
C TYR A 335 -4.90 9.27 -11.19
N LEU A 336 -4.45 8.03 -11.42
CA LEU A 336 -4.67 7.30 -12.67
C LEU A 336 -5.63 6.13 -12.39
N PRO A 337 -6.84 6.13 -12.95
CA PRO A 337 -7.77 5.01 -12.80
C PRO A 337 -7.23 3.72 -13.41
N LEU A 338 -7.17 2.67 -12.59
CA LEU A 338 -6.80 1.32 -12.99
C LEU A 338 -7.99 0.36 -12.81
N LYS A 339 -7.79 -0.87 -13.27
CA LYS A 339 -8.59 -2.02 -12.87
C LYS A 339 -7.71 -3.23 -12.62
N ILE A 340 -8.13 -4.11 -11.72
CA ILE A 340 -7.53 -5.43 -11.54
C ILE A 340 -8.16 -6.37 -12.55
N ALA A 341 -7.35 -6.80 -13.51
CA ALA A 341 -7.74 -7.68 -14.59
C ALA A 341 -7.21 -9.10 -14.37
N PHE A 342 -7.86 -10.04 -15.05
CA PHE A 342 -7.35 -11.39 -15.22
C PHE A 342 -7.10 -11.66 -16.70
N ASP A 343 -5.84 -11.81 -17.07
CA ASP A 343 -5.44 -12.27 -18.40
C ASP A 343 -5.76 -13.77 -18.51
N ARG A 344 -6.76 -14.11 -19.33
CA ARG A 344 -7.18 -15.51 -19.54
C ARG A 344 -6.11 -16.36 -20.22
N LYS A 345 -5.28 -15.76 -21.08
CA LYS A 345 -4.25 -16.46 -21.85
C LYS A 345 -3.02 -16.72 -20.98
N ALA A 346 -2.53 -15.69 -20.28
CA ALA A 346 -1.40 -15.82 -19.37
C ALA A 346 -1.79 -16.39 -18.00
N LYS A 347 -3.09 -16.55 -17.72
CA LYS A 347 -3.66 -16.95 -16.43
C LYS A 347 -3.08 -16.09 -15.29
N ARG A 348 -3.09 -14.77 -15.49
CA ARG A 348 -2.37 -13.76 -14.68
C ARG A 348 -3.31 -12.70 -14.15
N ILE A 349 -3.26 -12.47 -12.84
CA ILE A 349 -3.89 -11.30 -12.22
C ILE A 349 -2.91 -10.14 -12.30
N HIS A 350 -3.36 -8.99 -12.76
CA HIS A 350 -2.53 -7.79 -12.83
C HIS A 350 -3.41 -6.53 -12.74
N PRO A 351 -2.93 -5.45 -12.11
CA PRO A 351 -3.48 -4.12 -12.34
C PRO A 351 -3.11 -3.65 -13.75
N GLU A 352 -4.06 -3.04 -14.45
CA GLU A 352 -3.84 -2.35 -15.72
C GLU A 352 -4.59 -1.00 -15.75
N PRO A 353 -4.07 0.02 -16.46
CA PRO A 353 -4.82 1.24 -16.72
C PRO A 353 -6.17 0.96 -17.38
N LYS A 354 -7.22 1.69 -16.97
CA LYS A 354 -8.48 1.65 -17.71
C LYS A 354 -8.24 2.11 -19.16
N LYS A 355 -9.06 1.62 -20.10
CA LYS A 355 -8.96 2.03 -21.51
C LYS A 355 -9.09 3.55 -21.61
N ASN A 356 -8.12 4.20 -22.27
CA ASN A 356 -8.03 5.66 -22.40
C ASN A 356 -7.90 6.41 -21.06
N ALA A 357 -7.42 5.75 -20.00
CA ALA A 357 -7.17 6.40 -18.72
C ALA A 357 -6.20 7.57 -18.88
N LYS A 358 -6.50 8.66 -18.18
CA LYS A 358 -5.65 9.84 -18.06
C LYS A 358 -5.44 10.12 -16.57
N TRP A 359 -4.36 10.81 -16.27
CA TRP A 359 -4.17 11.39 -14.94
C TRP A 359 -5.24 12.46 -14.71
N LEU A 360 -5.96 12.34 -13.60
CA LEU A 360 -6.96 13.31 -13.13
C LEU A 360 -6.38 14.04 -11.92
N THR A 361 -6.50 15.36 -11.87
CA THR A 361 -6.09 16.13 -10.70
C THR A 361 -7.11 15.95 -9.59
N VAL A 362 -6.63 15.66 -8.38
CA VAL A 362 -7.47 15.46 -7.20
C VAL A 362 -8.19 16.76 -6.86
N CYS A 363 -9.51 16.67 -6.70
CA CYS A 363 -10.41 17.76 -6.35
C CYS A 363 -10.47 18.91 -7.36
N GLU A 364 -10.21 18.63 -8.65
CA GLU A 364 -10.44 19.54 -9.77
C GLU A 364 -11.53 18.99 -10.73
N ASP A 365 -11.78 19.73 -11.81
CA ASP A 365 -12.79 19.38 -12.81
C ASP A 365 -12.60 17.95 -13.36
N GLY A 366 -13.65 17.14 -13.23
CA GLY A 366 -13.67 15.74 -13.68
C GLY A 366 -13.31 14.70 -12.61
N ASP A 367 -12.97 15.12 -11.39
CA ASP A 367 -12.79 14.23 -10.25
C ASP A 367 -14.10 14.00 -9.48
N GLU A 368 -14.78 12.91 -9.81
CA GLU A 368 -16.02 12.47 -9.15
C GLU A 368 -15.78 11.81 -7.78
N GLN A 369 -14.52 11.57 -7.38
CA GLN A 369 -14.17 10.94 -6.10
C GLN A 369 -13.84 11.97 -5.01
N CYS A 370 -13.74 13.25 -5.36
CA CYS A 370 -13.44 14.29 -4.37
C CYS A 370 -14.64 14.52 -3.43
N GLN A 371 -14.34 14.61 -2.14
CA GLN A 371 -15.28 15.03 -1.09
C GLN A 371 -14.66 16.13 -0.21
N GLU A 372 -15.47 16.78 0.63
CA GLU A 372 -14.96 17.74 1.60
C GLU A 372 -14.16 17.04 2.72
N CYS A 373 -12.96 17.56 3.03
CA CYS A 373 -12.14 17.03 4.12
C CYS A 373 -12.78 17.13 5.52
N HIS A 374 -13.84 17.93 5.67
CA HIS A 374 -14.45 18.28 6.95
C HIS A 374 -15.91 17.83 7.12
N LYS A 375 -16.53 17.19 6.12
CA LYS A 375 -17.90 16.66 6.25
C LYS A 375 -17.89 15.28 6.91
N SER A 376 -17.95 15.29 8.24
CA SER A 376 -18.86 14.53 9.14
C SER A 376 -18.26 14.38 10.53
#